data_AF-A0A0Q8C3B6-F1
#
_entry.id   AF-A0A0Q8C3B6-F1
#
_cell.length_a   1.000
_cell.length_b   1.000
_cell.length_c   1.000
_cell.angle_alpha   90.00
_cell.angle_beta   90.00
_cell.angle_gamma   90.00
#
_symmetry.space_group_name_H-M   'P 1'
#
loop_
_entity.id
_entity.type
_entity.pdbx_description
1 polymer ?
#
loop_
_entity_poly.entity_id
_entity_poly.type
_entity_poly.pdbx_seq_one_letter_code
_entity_poly.pdbx_strand_id
1 'polypeptide(L)'
;MIDKFPYRQDSIDEDQFYYYLGVRQATNLTTTGSTDRAVAESVIRMLADSTRLEAFGSWIDMVFGNGREIAFGFNRRKLQEIRKFLKIANKFEYIQERLERRMGSRRADMISGEELLAMTGHIEELFTLLENNLQTQLYSKVERATLRLATLQEQDKSNLSRLVIGFLAASRAGISVWPSLLFEGRSWLGFEELSSGQQNLLSVGAKVIAYATPGCLVVIDEPEVSLNVIWQQRYVELLQKSLAGATGSHVIIATHSPHMLSSVAHGLASIVTLGRKSDQIVAEVQDGVFEGWGSESVLYNVLQIPSASNYHLTRELSAVLKHIQDGGKDRDFLNGFMTKISRINYKGIEPLALVVKEVQTYMERLN
;
A
#
# COMPACT_ATOMS: atom_id res chain seq x y z
N MET A 1 -8.28 7.54 -12.67
CA MET A 1 -7.09 8.28 -13.11
C MET A 1 -6.12 7.27 -13.73
N ILE A 2 -5.40 7.62 -14.82
CA ILE A 2 -4.37 6.72 -15.37
C ILE A 2 -3.09 6.98 -14.58
N ASP A 3 -2.54 5.95 -13.93
CA ASP A 3 -1.23 6.01 -13.27
C ASP A 3 -0.18 6.52 -14.29
N LYS A 4 0.53 7.59 -13.92
CA LYS A 4 1.49 8.28 -14.79
C LYS A 4 2.95 7.97 -14.48
N PHE A 5 3.22 7.13 -13.48
CA PHE A 5 4.59 6.75 -13.17
C PHE A 5 5.21 5.96 -14.34
N PRO A 6 6.50 6.19 -14.64
CA PRO A 6 7.19 5.43 -15.67
C PRO A 6 7.15 3.93 -15.36
N TYR A 7 6.67 3.12 -16.30
CA TYR A 7 6.74 1.67 -16.21
C TYR A 7 7.88 1.16 -17.09
N ARG A 8 8.87 0.48 -16.48
CA ARG A 8 9.89 -0.27 -17.22
C ARG A 8 9.57 -1.76 -17.13
N GLN A 9 9.61 -2.43 -18.27
CA GLN A 9 9.29 -3.84 -18.39
C GLN A 9 10.51 -4.68 -17.98
N ASP A 10 10.28 -5.67 -17.11
CA ASP A 10 11.17 -6.76 -16.66
C ASP A 10 12.65 -6.61 -17.04
N SER A 11 13.41 -5.96 -16.17
CA SER A 11 14.87 -6.06 -16.17
C SER A 11 15.28 -6.93 -14.97
N ILE A 12 16.16 -7.89 -15.23
CA ILE A 12 16.74 -8.79 -14.21
C ILE A 12 17.78 -8.04 -13.36
N ASP A 13 18.14 -6.82 -13.74
CA ASP A 13 19.10 -5.98 -13.03
C ASP A 13 18.51 -5.50 -11.70
N GLU A 14 19.09 -5.95 -10.59
CA GLU A 14 18.72 -5.54 -9.22
C GLU A 14 19.37 -4.21 -8.80
N ASP A 15 20.21 -3.61 -9.65
CA ASP A 15 20.87 -2.33 -9.40
C ASP A 15 20.18 -1.17 -10.14
N GLN A 16 18.85 -1.20 -10.24
CA GLN A 16 18.10 -0.09 -10.82
C GLN A 16 17.95 1.09 -9.84
N PHE A 17 18.13 2.30 -10.39
CA PHE A 17 17.81 3.54 -9.68
C PHE A 17 16.31 3.71 -9.37
N TYR A 18 15.42 3.09 -10.16
CA TYR A 18 13.98 3.30 -10.07
C TYR A 18 13.20 1.99 -10.18
N TYR A 19 12.32 1.75 -9.20
CA TYR A 19 11.40 0.61 -9.17
C TYR A 19 9.96 1.09 -9.26
N TYR A 20 9.23 0.65 -10.28
CA TYR A 20 7.78 0.83 -10.32
C TYR A 20 7.10 -0.28 -9.50
N LEU A 21 6.49 0.09 -8.38
CA LEU A 21 5.82 -0.84 -7.45
C LEU A 21 4.29 -0.81 -7.57
N GLY A 22 3.74 -0.04 -8.51
CA GLY A 22 2.30 0.05 -8.73
C GLY A 22 1.68 -1.20 -9.35
N VAL A 23 0.49 -1.04 -9.94
CA VAL A 23 -0.33 -2.16 -10.43
C VAL A 23 -0.35 -2.29 -11.96
N ARG A 24 0.30 -1.39 -12.71
CA ARG A 24 0.37 -1.45 -14.18
C ARG A 24 1.17 -2.66 -14.66
N GLN A 25 0.74 -3.23 -15.78
CA GLN A 25 1.49 -4.21 -16.56
C GLN A 25 1.78 -3.66 -17.97
N ALA A 26 2.53 -4.43 -18.77
CA ALA A 26 2.79 -4.14 -20.19
C ALA A 26 1.51 -3.95 -21.03
N THR A 27 0.40 -4.53 -20.59
CA THR A 27 -0.96 -4.19 -21.00
C THR A 27 -1.66 -3.47 -19.84
N ASN A 28 -2.57 -2.53 -20.10
CA ASN A 28 -3.36 -1.86 -19.05
C ASN A 28 -4.34 -2.82 -18.33
N LEU A 29 -4.18 -4.14 -18.46
CA LEU A 29 -5.00 -5.16 -17.84
C LEU A 29 -4.33 -5.62 -16.54
N THR A 30 -4.95 -5.34 -15.41
CA THR A 30 -4.50 -5.83 -14.10
C THR A 30 -5.19 -7.16 -13.81
N THR A 31 -4.44 -8.20 -13.48
CA THR A 31 -5.01 -9.49 -13.05
C THR A 31 -4.66 -9.78 -11.59
N THR A 32 -5.58 -10.39 -10.85
CA THR A 32 -5.34 -10.78 -9.44
C THR A 32 -4.18 -11.75 -9.28
N GLY A 33 -3.88 -12.55 -10.32
CA GLY A 33 -2.74 -13.46 -10.32
C GLY A 33 -1.38 -12.76 -10.40
N SER A 34 -1.29 -11.58 -11.02
CA SER A 34 -0.02 -10.84 -11.09
C SER A 34 0.29 -10.10 -9.80
N THR A 35 -0.74 -9.58 -9.13
CA THR A 35 -0.59 -8.99 -7.79
C THR A 35 -0.22 -10.05 -6.77
N ASP A 36 -0.90 -11.21 -6.73
CA ASP A 36 -0.55 -12.35 -5.86
C ASP A 36 0.93 -12.73 -6.02
N ARG A 37 1.40 -12.90 -7.26
CA ARG A 37 2.81 -13.19 -7.55
C ARG A 37 3.75 -12.11 -7.00
N ALA A 38 3.45 -10.83 -7.24
CA ALA A 38 4.32 -9.74 -6.81
C ALA A 38 4.40 -9.64 -5.27
N VAL A 39 3.29 -9.90 -4.57
CA VAL A 39 3.28 -9.98 -3.10
C VAL A 39 4.07 -11.20 -2.64
N ALA A 40 3.85 -12.37 -3.22
CA ALA A 40 4.59 -13.58 -2.88
C ALA A 40 6.11 -13.41 -3.08
N GLU A 41 6.53 -12.81 -4.20
CA GLU A 41 7.93 -12.45 -4.44
C GLU A 41 8.48 -11.51 -3.37
N SER A 42 7.73 -10.46 -3.04
CA SER A 42 8.13 -9.48 -2.02
C SER A 42 8.32 -10.15 -0.66
N VAL A 43 7.40 -11.05 -0.27
CA VAL A 43 7.52 -11.84 0.96
C VAL A 43 8.75 -12.75 0.90
N ILE A 44 9.01 -13.44 -0.21
CA ILE A 44 10.20 -14.30 -0.35
C ILE A 44 11.49 -13.49 -0.19
N ARG A 45 11.59 -12.30 -0.82
CA ARG A 45 12.75 -11.40 -0.72
C ARG A 45 13.05 -11.00 0.72
N MET A 46 12.03 -10.79 1.54
CA MET A 46 12.20 -10.39 2.94
C MET A 46 12.27 -11.56 3.93
N LEU A 47 12.18 -12.83 3.51
CA LEU A 47 12.12 -13.99 4.44
C LEU A 47 13.30 -14.07 5.41
N ALA A 48 14.49 -13.62 4.99
CA ALA A 48 15.70 -13.66 5.81
C ALA A 48 15.84 -12.44 6.75
N ASP A 49 14.95 -11.45 6.64
CA ASP A 49 14.98 -10.23 7.43
C ASP A 49 13.77 -10.21 8.38
N SER A 50 14.02 -10.57 9.64
CA SER A 50 12.98 -10.62 10.67
C SER A 50 12.30 -9.27 10.91
N THR A 51 13.04 -8.16 10.78
CA THR A 51 12.52 -6.81 10.97
C THR A 51 11.55 -6.44 9.85
N ARG A 52 11.88 -6.79 8.60
CA ARG A 52 10.97 -6.62 7.47
C ARG A 52 9.73 -7.52 7.58
N LEU A 53 9.89 -8.77 8.02
CA LEU A 53 8.75 -9.66 8.25
C LEU A 53 7.81 -9.14 9.35
N GLU A 54 8.36 -8.61 10.45
CA GLU A 54 7.57 -8.00 11.52
C GLU A 54 6.82 -6.74 11.03
N ALA A 55 7.49 -5.91 10.24
CA ALA A 55 6.85 -4.77 9.58
C ALA A 55 5.69 -5.23 8.69
N PHE A 56 5.86 -6.30 7.91
CA PHE A 56 4.78 -6.86 7.09
C PHE A 56 3.64 -7.44 7.95
N GLY A 57 3.97 -8.03 9.10
CA GLY A 57 3.00 -8.44 10.12
C GLY A 57 2.07 -7.30 10.55
N SER A 58 2.58 -6.08 10.70
CA SER A 58 1.75 -4.91 11.02
C SER A 58 0.71 -4.59 9.94
N TRP A 59 1.02 -4.86 8.66
CA TRP A 59 0.06 -4.73 7.56
C TRP A 59 -0.99 -5.85 7.55
N ILE A 60 -0.61 -7.06 7.92
CA ILE A 60 -1.52 -8.19 8.10
C ILE A 60 -2.51 -7.89 9.24
N ASP A 61 -2.00 -7.44 10.38
CA ASP A 61 -2.82 -7.04 11.55
C ASP A 61 -3.82 -5.95 11.20
N MET A 62 -3.42 -5.00 10.36
CA MET A 62 -4.31 -3.94 9.88
C MET A 62 -5.48 -4.47 9.04
N VAL A 63 -5.23 -5.47 8.19
CA VAL A 63 -6.23 -6.06 7.30
C VAL A 63 -7.19 -6.98 8.05
N PHE A 64 -6.66 -7.80 8.96
CA PHE A 64 -7.42 -8.88 9.60
C PHE A 64 -7.83 -8.56 11.04
N GLY A 65 -7.29 -7.52 11.65
CA GLY A 65 -7.51 -7.13 13.05
C GLY A 65 -6.68 -7.93 14.06
N ASN A 66 -5.95 -8.95 13.61
CA ASN A 66 -5.11 -9.82 14.40
C ASN A 66 -3.97 -10.41 13.55
N GLY A 67 -2.93 -10.86 14.24
CA GLY A 67 -1.86 -11.65 13.64
C GLY A 67 -2.41 -12.89 12.97
N ARG A 68 -1.94 -13.15 11.74
CA ARG A 68 -2.20 -14.38 11.02
C ARG A 68 -0.90 -14.98 10.54
N GLU A 69 -0.77 -16.29 10.68
CA GLU A 69 0.30 -17.00 10.00
C GLU A 69 0.15 -16.87 8.47
N ILE A 70 1.27 -16.84 7.78
CA ILE A 70 1.35 -16.89 6.32
C ILE A 70 2.01 -18.18 5.84
N ALA A 71 1.52 -18.68 4.71
CA ALA A 71 2.04 -19.86 4.04
C ALA A 71 2.15 -19.63 2.53
N PHE A 72 3.06 -20.36 1.88
CA PHE A 72 3.09 -20.45 0.43
C PHE A 72 2.32 -21.66 -0.05
N GLY A 73 1.38 -21.43 -0.97
CA GLY A 73 0.52 -22.44 -1.56
C GLY A 73 0.98 -22.89 -2.95
N PHE A 74 1.07 -24.19 -3.14
CA PHE A 74 1.40 -24.82 -4.42
C PHE A 74 0.26 -25.75 -4.85
N ASN A 75 -0.34 -25.44 -6.00
CA ASN A 75 -1.37 -26.30 -6.58
C ASN A 75 -0.74 -27.55 -7.22
N ARG A 76 -1.56 -28.57 -7.48
CA ARG A 76 -1.13 -29.85 -8.08
C ARG A 76 -0.31 -29.69 -9.37
N ARG A 77 -0.64 -28.71 -10.23
CA ARG A 77 0.10 -28.46 -11.48
C ARG A 77 1.51 -27.96 -11.22
N LYS A 78 1.70 -27.03 -10.28
CA LYS A 78 3.02 -26.53 -9.86
C LYS A 78 3.88 -27.68 -9.31
N LEU A 79 3.29 -28.54 -8.48
CA LEU A 79 3.97 -29.73 -7.91
C LEU A 79 4.38 -30.74 -8.99
N GLN A 80 3.53 -30.95 -9.99
CA GLN A 80 3.87 -31.82 -11.12
C GLN A 80 5.05 -31.29 -11.93
N GLU A 81 5.14 -29.97 -12.16
CA GLU A 81 6.28 -29.36 -12.84
C GLU A 81 7.58 -29.51 -12.04
N ILE A 82 7.55 -29.26 -10.73
CA ILE A 82 8.70 -29.43 -9.82
C ILE A 82 9.21 -30.86 -9.88
N ARG A 83 8.33 -31.84 -9.59
CA ARG A 83 8.68 -33.27 -9.59
C ARG A 83 9.11 -33.79 -10.96
N LYS A 84 8.51 -33.27 -12.03
CA LYS A 84 8.92 -33.61 -13.41
C LYS A 84 10.34 -33.15 -13.64
N PHE A 85 10.66 -31.90 -13.33
CA PHE A 85 12.00 -31.33 -13.52
C PHE A 85 13.07 -32.10 -12.74
N LEU A 86 12.82 -32.42 -11.46
CA LEU A 86 13.77 -33.16 -10.63
C LEU A 86 14.10 -34.57 -11.16
N LYS A 87 13.17 -35.20 -11.90
CA LYS A 87 13.36 -36.52 -12.52
C LYS A 87 14.10 -36.50 -13.86
N ILE A 88 14.30 -35.33 -14.46
CA ILE A 88 14.98 -35.21 -15.76
C ILE A 88 16.48 -35.45 -15.57
N ALA A 89 17.05 -36.34 -16.38
CA ALA A 89 18.47 -36.64 -16.37
C ALA A 89 19.31 -35.46 -16.89
N ASN A 90 18.96 -34.92 -18.06
CA ASN A 90 19.64 -33.76 -18.66
C ASN A 90 18.84 -32.47 -18.45
N LYS A 91 18.98 -31.85 -17.28
CA LYS A 91 18.25 -30.62 -16.91
C LYS A 91 18.70 -29.40 -17.74
N PHE A 92 19.97 -29.35 -18.12
CA PHE A 92 20.53 -28.28 -18.94
C PHE A 92 19.84 -28.21 -20.31
N GLU A 93 19.80 -29.33 -21.03
CA GLU A 93 19.13 -29.44 -22.33
C GLU A 93 17.62 -29.14 -22.22
N TYR A 94 16.98 -29.59 -21.14
CA TYR A 94 15.57 -29.27 -20.88
C TYR A 94 15.28 -27.76 -20.76
N ILE A 95 16.13 -27.03 -20.02
CA ILE A 95 15.98 -25.58 -19.89
C ILE A 95 16.30 -24.88 -21.22
N GLN A 96 17.32 -25.35 -21.94
CA GLN A 96 17.69 -24.83 -23.25
C GLN A 96 16.51 -24.92 -24.23
N GLU A 97 15.92 -26.10 -24.42
CA GLU A 97 14.78 -26.30 -25.32
C GLU A 97 13.59 -25.39 -24.95
N ARG A 98 13.33 -25.19 -23.65
CA ARG A 98 12.25 -24.32 -23.19
C ARG A 98 12.50 -22.86 -23.51
N LEU A 99 13.74 -22.38 -23.35
CA LEU A 99 14.11 -21.01 -23.69
C LEU A 99 14.01 -20.79 -25.20
N GLU A 100 14.48 -21.73 -26.01
CA GLU A 100 14.36 -21.69 -27.48
C GLU A 100 12.89 -21.62 -27.93
N ARG A 101 12.01 -22.46 -27.36
CA ARG A 101 10.57 -22.44 -27.67
C ARG A 101 9.90 -21.11 -27.32
N ARG A 102 10.39 -20.41 -26.29
CA ARG A 102 9.74 -19.20 -25.78
C ARG A 102 10.25 -17.90 -26.40
N MET A 103 11.56 -17.78 -26.56
CA MET A 103 12.20 -16.55 -27.05
C MET A 103 12.64 -16.64 -28.52
N GLY A 104 12.57 -17.84 -29.10
CA GLY A 104 13.13 -18.17 -30.42
C GLY A 104 14.63 -18.44 -30.35
N SER A 105 15.13 -19.35 -31.21
CA SER A 105 16.52 -19.83 -31.19
C SER A 105 17.54 -18.69 -31.18
N ARG A 106 17.36 -17.66 -32.01
CA ARG A 106 18.29 -16.50 -32.07
C ARG A 106 18.50 -15.75 -30.76
N ARG A 107 17.48 -15.67 -29.88
CA ARG A 107 17.62 -15.00 -28.57
C ARG A 107 18.08 -15.97 -27.48
N ALA A 108 17.77 -17.25 -27.63
CA ALA A 108 18.28 -18.29 -26.74
C ALA A 108 19.80 -18.47 -26.93
N ASP A 109 20.29 -18.43 -28.18
CA ASP A 109 21.72 -18.52 -28.51
C ASP A 109 22.56 -17.35 -27.97
N MET A 110 21.92 -16.23 -27.59
CA MET A 110 22.59 -15.10 -26.95
C MET A 110 22.87 -15.33 -25.45
N ILE A 111 22.23 -16.34 -24.84
CA ILE A 111 22.48 -16.74 -23.45
C ILE A 111 23.75 -17.58 -23.46
N SER A 112 24.76 -17.16 -22.70
CA SER A 112 26.01 -17.93 -22.59
C SER A 112 25.76 -19.30 -21.95
N GLY A 113 26.57 -20.30 -22.29
CA GLY A 113 26.49 -21.62 -21.66
C GLY A 113 26.66 -21.56 -20.14
N GLU A 114 27.47 -20.62 -19.64
CA GLU A 114 27.64 -20.36 -18.20
C GLU A 114 26.35 -19.80 -17.56
N GLU A 115 25.69 -18.82 -18.19
CA GLU A 115 24.41 -18.27 -17.70
C GLU A 115 23.33 -19.36 -17.66
N LEU A 116 23.26 -20.20 -18.70
CA LEU A 116 22.31 -21.31 -18.76
C LEU A 116 22.58 -22.37 -17.68
N LEU A 117 23.86 -22.68 -17.42
CA LEU A 117 24.26 -23.60 -16.36
C LEU A 117 23.88 -23.05 -14.98
N ALA A 118 24.16 -21.77 -14.72
CA ALA A 118 23.79 -21.10 -13.48
C ALA A 118 22.26 -21.08 -13.28
N MET A 119 21.50 -20.71 -14.31
CA MET A 119 20.03 -20.76 -14.29
C MET A 119 19.51 -22.15 -13.95
N THR A 120 20.07 -23.19 -14.58
CA THR A 120 19.66 -24.59 -14.33
C THR A 120 19.95 -24.99 -12.88
N GLY A 121 21.13 -24.63 -12.35
CA GLY A 121 21.51 -24.87 -10.96
C GLY A 121 20.57 -24.20 -9.96
N HIS A 122 20.24 -22.92 -10.16
CA HIS A 122 19.30 -22.20 -9.29
C HIS A 122 17.88 -22.81 -9.29
N ILE A 123 17.40 -23.30 -10.44
CA ILE A 123 16.10 -23.98 -10.53
C ILE A 123 16.14 -25.32 -9.78
N GLU A 124 17.22 -26.09 -9.94
CA GLU A 124 17.39 -27.37 -9.26
C GLU A 124 17.48 -27.23 -7.75
N GLU A 125 18.25 -26.27 -7.25
CA GLU A 125 18.37 -25.96 -5.83
C GLU A 125 17.01 -25.57 -5.25
N LEU A 126 16.28 -24.65 -5.93
CA LEU A 126 14.94 -24.25 -5.53
C LEU A 126 13.99 -25.45 -5.44
N PHE A 127 13.93 -26.27 -6.48
CA PHE A 127 12.96 -27.37 -6.55
C PHE A 127 13.27 -28.46 -5.54
N THR A 128 14.56 -28.72 -5.28
CA THR A 128 14.99 -29.65 -4.24
C THR A 128 14.57 -29.15 -2.85
N LEU A 129 14.79 -27.87 -2.55
CA LEU A 129 14.36 -27.29 -1.28
C LEU A 129 12.83 -27.36 -1.12
N LEU A 130 12.09 -27.00 -2.16
CA LEU A 130 10.62 -27.08 -2.14
C LEU A 130 10.13 -28.52 -1.91
N GLU A 131 10.64 -29.51 -2.63
CA GLU A 131 10.21 -30.91 -2.46
C GLU A 131 10.48 -31.43 -1.04
N ASN A 132 11.58 -30.99 -0.41
CA ASN A 132 11.95 -31.41 0.95
C ASN A 132 11.09 -30.76 2.05
N ASN A 133 10.56 -29.55 1.81
CA ASN A 133 9.87 -28.75 2.83
C ASN A 133 8.34 -28.68 2.64
N LEU A 134 7.83 -29.09 1.48
CA LEU A 134 6.40 -29.02 1.19
C LEU A 134 5.61 -30.08 1.95
N GLN A 135 4.63 -29.64 2.72
CA GLN A 135 3.66 -30.53 3.36
C GLN A 135 2.40 -30.61 2.50
N THR A 136 1.99 -31.83 2.14
CA THR A 136 0.75 -32.03 1.36
C THR A 136 -0.42 -32.17 2.31
N GLN A 137 -1.43 -31.31 2.18
CA GLN A 137 -2.67 -31.38 2.96
C GLN A 137 -3.88 -31.24 2.03
N LEU A 138 -4.96 -31.97 2.34
CA LEU A 138 -6.21 -31.89 1.59
C LEU A 138 -7.03 -30.69 2.09
N TYR A 139 -7.11 -29.63 1.26
CA TYR A 139 -7.93 -28.45 1.54
C TYR A 139 -9.15 -28.42 0.62
N SER A 140 -10.36 -28.29 1.16
CA SER A 140 -11.58 -27.97 0.39
C SER A 140 -11.76 -28.76 -0.94
N LYS A 141 -11.44 -30.07 -0.94
CA LYS A 141 -11.45 -30.98 -2.12
C LYS A 141 -10.40 -30.68 -3.21
N VAL A 142 -9.51 -29.72 -3.02
CA VAL A 142 -8.40 -29.38 -3.90
C VAL A 142 -7.07 -29.70 -3.20
N GLU A 143 -6.31 -30.62 -3.79
CA GLU A 143 -4.99 -30.99 -3.31
C GLU A 143 -4.02 -29.80 -3.51
N ARG A 144 -3.58 -29.19 -2.39
CA ARG A 144 -2.60 -28.09 -2.35
C ARG A 144 -1.50 -28.46 -1.35
N ALA A 145 -0.25 -28.33 -1.75
CA ALA A 145 0.85 -28.39 -0.80
C ALA A 145 1.09 -26.99 -0.21
N THR A 146 1.42 -26.95 1.07
CA THR A 146 1.69 -25.72 1.81
C THR A 146 3.11 -25.73 2.36
N LEU A 147 3.73 -24.56 2.33
CA LEU A 147 4.99 -24.27 2.98
C LEU A 147 4.72 -23.18 4.02
N ARG A 148 4.64 -23.57 5.29
CA ARG A 148 4.32 -22.67 6.41
C ARG A 148 5.56 -21.90 6.84
N LEU A 149 5.48 -20.57 6.86
CA LEU A 149 6.65 -19.73 7.12
C LEU A 149 7.04 -19.75 8.60
N ALA A 150 6.08 -19.96 9.51
CA ALA A 150 6.34 -20.04 10.94
C ALA A 150 7.09 -21.32 11.34
N THR A 151 6.99 -22.39 10.56
CA THR A 151 7.65 -23.68 10.84
C THR A 151 9.00 -23.84 10.13
N LEU A 152 9.36 -22.91 9.24
CA LEU A 152 10.64 -22.94 8.54
C LEU A 152 11.78 -22.57 9.48
N GLN A 153 12.88 -23.32 9.39
CA GLN A 153 14.12 -22.98 10.10
C GLN A 153 14.74 -21.71 9.50
N GLU A 154 15.49 -20.94 10.30
CA GLU A 154 16.14 -19.71 9.82
C GLU A 154 17.11 -19.96 8.65
N GLN A 155 17.79 -21.11 8.63
CA GLN A 155 18.62 -21.51 7.49
C GLN A 155 17.81 -21.68 6.21
N ASP A 156 16.63 -22.30 6.30
CA ASP A 156 15.75 -22.52 5.14
C ASP A 156 15.11 -21.22 4.67
N LYS A 157 14.79 -20.29 5.59
CA LYS A 157 14.35 -18.93 5.24
C LYS A 157 15.44 -18.18 4.48
N SER A 158 16.68 -18.24 4.96
CA SER A 158 17.84 -17.63 4.28
C SER A 158 18.04 -18.24 2.89
N ASN A 159 18.00 -19.56 2.77
CA ASN A 159 18.11 -20.25 1.49
C ASN A 159 16.98 -19.84 0.53
N LEU A 160 15.72 -19.86 0.98
CA LEU A 160 14.57 -19.45 0.16
C LEU A 160 14.67 -18.00 -0.32
N SER A 161 15.14 -17.08 0.53
CA SER A 161 15.33 -15.68 0.15
C SER A 161 16.36 -15.52 -0.98
N ARG A 162 17.44 -16.31 -0.97
CA ARG A 162 18.44 -16.35 -2.05
C ARG A 162 17.90 -16.99 -3.32
N LEU A 163 16.93 -17.89 -3.18
CA LEU A 163 16.32 -18.64 -4.28
C LEU A 163 15.20 -17.91 -5.01
N VAL A 164 14.97 -16.62 -4.72
CA VAL A 164 14.20 -15.72 -5.61
C VAL A 164 14.72 -15.80 -7.05
N ILE A 165 16.05 -15.86 -7.21
CA ILE A 165 16.71 -16.05 -8.51
C ILE A 165 16.26 -17.36 -9.17
N GLY A 166 16.09 -18.44 -8.41
CA GLY A 166 15.56 -19.72 -8.91
C GLY A 166 14.13 -19.59 -9.45
N PHE A 167 13.26 -18.83 -8.77
CA PHE A 167 11.90 -18.58 -9.27
C PHE A 167 11.90 -17.72 -10.53
N LEU A 168 12.78 -16.71 -10.59
CA LEU A 168 12.98 -15.87 -11.77
C LEU A 168 13.53 -16.68 -12.95
N ALA A 169 14.53 -17.53 -12.73
CA ALA A 169 15.10 -18.42 -13.72
C ALA A 169 14.05 -19.42 -14.26
N ALA A 170 13.29 -20.06 -13.38
CA ALA A 170 12.19 -20.94 -13.75
C ALA A 170 11.15 -20.17 -14.59
N SER A 171 10.80 -18.95 -14.16
CA SER A 171 9.89 -18.09 -14.89
C SER A 171 10.41 -17.74 -16.27
N ARG A 172 11.71 -17.44 -16.43
CA ARG A 172 12.37 -17.16 -17.72
C ARG A 172 12.34 -18.37 -18.64
N ALA A 173 12.55 -19.57 -18.09
CA ALA A 173 12.37 -20.85 -18.76
C ALA A 173 10.89 -21.25 -19.01
N GLY A 174 9.91 -20.39 -18.65
CA GLY A 174 8.49 -20.65 -18.87
C GLY A 174 7.90 -21.71 -17.94
N ILE A 175 8.56 -22.01 -16.82
CA ILE A 175 8.08 -22.91 -15.77
C ILE A 175 7.36 -22.05 -14.73
N SER A 176 6.04 -22.19 -14.62
CA SER A 176 5.22 -21.39 -13.71
C SER A 176 5.09 -22.07 -12.35
N VAL A 177 5.93 -21.66 -11.40
CA VAL A 177 6.10 -22.31 -10.08
C VAL A 177 6.03 -21.33 -8.90
N TRP A 178 5.85 -20.02 -9.15
CA TRP A 178 5.64 -19.06 -8.08
C TRP A 178 4.53 -19.51 -7.14
N PRO A 179 4.72 -19.47 -5.81
CA PRO A 179 3.65 -19.79 -4.87
C PRO A 179 2.54 -18.74 -4.90
N SER A 180 1.36 -19.14 -4.40
CA SER A 180 0.34 -18.18 -4.01
C SER A 180 0.47 -17.88 -2.53
N LEU A 181 0.21 -16.64 -2.12
CA LEU A 181 0.25 -16.28 -0.70
C LEU A 181 -1.05 -16.73 -0.01
N LEU A 182 -0.89 -17.43 1.11
CA LEU A 182 -1.98 -17.95 1.94
C LEU A 182 -1.92 -17.32 3.33
N PHE A 183 -3.09 -17.03 3.89
CA PHE A 183 -3.26 -16.48 5.24
C PHE A 183 -4.04 -17.45 6.13
N GLU A 184 -3.66 -17.53 7.39
CA GLU A 184 -4.30 -18.40 8.38
C GLU A 184 -5.80 -18.07 8.54
N GLY A 185 -6.60 -19.10 8.78
CA GLY A 185 -8.04 -19.00 9.01
C GLY A 185 -8.59 -20.38 9.38
N ARG A 186 -9.93 -20.54 9.39
CA ARG A 186 -10.54 -21.89 9.52
C ARG A 186 -10.04 -22.85 8.44
N SER A 187 -9.81 -22.30 7.26
CA SER A 187 -9.00 -22.84 6.19
C SER A 187 -8.03 -21.75 5.74
N TRP A 188 -6.90 -22.13 5.16
CA TRP A 188 -6.02 -21.16 4.50
C TRP A 188 -6.80 -20.37 3.45
N LEU A 189 -6.68 -19.05 3.55
CA LEU A 189 -7.31 -18.09 2.65
C LEU A 189 -6.27 -17.64 1.62
N GLY A 190 -6.56 -17.80 0.33
CA GLY A 190 -5.70 -17.29 -0.73
C GLY A 190 -5.76 -15.76 -0.84
N PHE A 191 -4.67 -15.15 -1.28
CA PHE A 191 -4.63 -13.71 -1.58
C PHE A 191 -5.73 -13.27 -2.56
N GLU A 192 -6.03 -14.10 -3.55
CA GLU A 192 -7.08 -13.90 -4.54
C GLU A 192 -8.51 -13.86 -3.96
N GLU A 193 -8.70 -14.40 -2.76
CA GLU A 193 -9.99 -14.42 -2.04
C GLU A 193 -10.21 -13.16 -1.17
N LEU A 194 -9.19 -12.31 -1.03
CA LEU A 194 -9.27 -11.05 -0.29
C LEU A 194 -10.04 -9.98 -1.07
N SER A 195 -10.61 -9.00 -0.37
CA SER A 195 -11.21 -7.84 -1.03
C SER A 195 -10.15 -7.00 -1.76
N SER A 196 -10.54 -6.25 -2.79
CA SER A 196 -9.60 -5.42 -3.56
C SER A 196 -8.84 -4.40 -2.69
N GLY A 197 -9.49 -3.83 -1.67
CA GLY A 197 -8.85 -2.94 -0.71
C GLY A 197 -7.80 -3.66 0.15
N GLN A 198 -8.09 -4.90 0.59
CA GLN A 198 -7.14 -5.72 1.35
C GLN A 198 -5.94 -6.13 0.48
N GLN A 199 -6.20 -6.56 -0.76
CA GLN A 199 -5.15 -6.88 -1.72
C GLN A 199 -4.25 -5.67 -1.99
N ASN A 200 -4.84 -4.49 -2.17
CA ASN A 200 -4.08 -3.26 -2.38
C ASN A 200 -3.19 -2.94 -1.17
N LEU A 201 -3.75 -2.97 0.04
CA LEU A 201 -3.02 -2.64 1.26
C LEU A 201 -1.83 -3.58 1.50
N LEU A 202 -2.05 -4.90 1.38
CA LEU A 202 -0.97 -5.90 1.54
C LEU A 202 0.06 -5.83 0.40
N SER A 203 -0.39 -5.54 -0.82
CA SER A 203 0.50 -5.39 -1.99
C SER A 203 1.44 -4.20 -1.81
N VAL A 204 0.92 -3.04 -1.40
CA VAL A 204 1.76 -1.86 -1.14
C VAL A 204 2.73 -2.13 0.01
N GLY A 205 2.24 -2.64 1.14
CA GLY A 205 3.08 -2.96 2.28
C GLY A 205 4.22 -3.93 1.93
N ALA A 206 3.89 -5.06 1.29
CA ALA A 206 4.89 -6.06 0.92
C ALA A 206 5.96 -5.48 -0.01
N LYS A 207 5.54 -4.74 -1.05
CA LYS A 207 6.47 -4.19 -2.03
C LYS A 207 7.35 -3.08 -1.45
N VAL A 208 6.79 -2.14 -0.68
CA VAL A 208 7.59 -1.09 -0.05
C VAL A 208 8.64 -1.71 0.87
N ILE A 209 8.25 -2.67 1.71
CA ILE A 209 9.17 -3.35 2.63
C ILE A 209 10.25 -4.14 1.88
N ALA A 210 9.88 -4.87 0.83
CA ALA A 210 10.82 -5.72 0.10
C ALA A 210 11.87 -4.91 -0.67
N TYR A 211 11.47 -3.79 -1.28
CA TYR A 211 12.32 -3.01 -2.17
C TYR A 211 12.96 -1.79 -1.52
N ALA A 212 12.54 -1.39 -0.31
CA ALA A 212 13.17 -0.28 0.39
C ALA A 212 14.62 -0.62 0.76
N THR A 213 15.51 0.31 0.43
CA THR A 213 16.93 0.31 0.79
C THR A 213 17.26 1.61 1.53
N PRO A 214 18.32 1.65 2.35
CA PRO A 214 18.72 2.89 3.03
C PRO A 214 18.95 4.05 2.06
N GLY A 215 18.45 5.23 2.39
CA GLY A 215 18.56 6.43 1.57
C GLY A 215 17.67 6.46 0.32
N CYS A 216 16.61 5.64 0.26
CA CYS A 216 15.70 5.62 -0.88
C CYS A 216 14.62 6.71 -0.83
N LEU A 217 14.01 7.00 -1.98
CA LEU A 217 12.83 7.86 -2.08
C LEU A 217 11.63 7.00 -2.50
N VAL A 218 10.60 6.96 -1.65
CA VAL A 218 9.33 6.30 -1.94
C VAL A 218 8.31 7.37 -2.33
N VAL A 219 7.67 7.21 -3.51
CA VAL A 219 6.63 8.13 -3.98
C VAL A 219 5.33 7.36 -4.15
N ILE A 220 4.26 7.86 -3.54
CA ILE A 220 2.93 7.23 -3.51
C ILE A 220 1.89 8.25 -3.92
N ASP A 221 1.00 7.87 -4.83
CA ASP A 221 -0.07 8.72 -5.36
C ASP A 221 -1.43 8.13 -5.00
N GLU A 222 -2.31 8.96 -4.43
CA GLU A 222 -3.67 8.65 -3.97
C GLU A 222 -3.80 7.31 -3.20
N PRO A 223 -3.02 7.05 -2.13
CA PRO A 223 -3.11 5.77 -1.44
C PRO A 223 -4.46 5.52 -0.76
N GLU A 224 -5.28 6.55 -0.55
CA GLU A 224 -6.63 6.44 0.00
C GLU A 224 -7.62 5.67 -0.89
N VAL A 225 -7.30 5.46 -2.17
CA VAL A 225 -8.18 4.77 -3.11
C VAL A 225 -8.42 3.34 -2.62
N SER A 226 -9.70 3.01 -2.40
CA SER A 226 -10.17 1.72 -1.85
C SER A 226 -9.85 1.48 -0.36
N LEU A 227 -9.37 2.49 0.38
CA LEU A 227 -9.14 2.39 1.83
C LEU A 227 -10.33 2.94 2.62
N ASN A 228 -10.73 2.23 3.68
CA ASN A 228 -11.65 2.76 4.66
C ASN A 228 -10.97 3.81 5.56
N VAL A 229 -11.75 4.56 6.34
CA VAL A 229 -11.26 5.66 7.19
C VAL A 229 -10.22 5.20 8.21
N ILE A 230 -10.44 4.05 8.85
CA ILE A 230 -9.50 3.49 9.85
C ILE A 230 -8.16 3.18 9.17
N TRP A 231 -8.20 2.65 7.95
CA TRP A 231 -6.99 2.33 7.20
C TRP A 231 -6.21 3.56 6.78
N GLN A 232 -6.91 4.61 6.32
CA GLN A 232 -6.30 5.90 6.02
C GLN A 232 -5.59 6.46 7.27
N GLN A 233 -6.25 6.46 8.42
CA GLN A 233 -5.67 7.02 9.66
C GLN A 233 -4.37 6.33 10.10
N ARG A 234 -4.16 5.02 9.88
CA ARG A 234 -2.90 4.38 10.30
C ARG A 234 -1.91 4.16 9.15
N TYR A 235 -2.23 4.65 7.94
CA TYR A 235 -1.43 4.38 6.75
C TYR A 235 0.00 4.93 6.86
N VAL A 236 0.14 6.17 7.32
CA VAL A 236 1.46 6.84 7.50
C VAL A 236 2.31 6.11 8.54
N GLU A 237 1.72 5.73 9.67
CA GLU A 237 2.39 4.95 10.72
C GLU A 237 2.91 3.60 10.19
N LEU A 238 2.10 2.89 9.39
CA LEU A 238 2.50 1.62 8.77
C LEU A 238 3.65 1.80 7.77
N LEU A 239 3.63 2.86 6.96
CA LEU A 239 4.73 3.18 6.07
C LEU A 239 6.01 3.49 6.83
N GLN A 240 5.95 4.25 7.93
CA GLN A 240 7.12 4.52 8.77
C GLN A 240 7.72 3.21 9.33
N LYS A 241 6.88 2.32 9.87
CA LYS A 241 7.31 0.99 10.33
C LYS A 241 7.95 0.16 9.21
N SER A 242 7.40 0.26 8.00
CA SER A 242 7.90 -0.44 6.81
C SER A 242 9.33 -0.03 6.42
N LEU A 243 9.73 1.18 6.79
CA LEU A 243 11.03 1.76 6.46
C LEU A 243 12.04 1.66 7.61
N ALA A 244 11.73 0.93 8.69
CA ALA A 244 12.66 0.76 9.81
C ALA A 244 14.02 0.19 9.38
N GLY A 245 14.04 -0.72 8.40
CA GLY A 245 15.25 -1.28 7.79
C GLY A 245 15.89 -0.44 6.68
N ALA A 246 15.32 0.72 6.36
CA ALA A 246 15.73 1.62 5.28
C ALA A 246 15.93 3.04 5.83
N THR A 247 16.95 3.19 6.66
CA THR A 247 17.25 4.46 7.33
C THR A 247 17.67 5.54 6.35
N GLY A 248 17.36 6.80 6.67
CA GLY A 248 17.65 7.95 5.79
C GLY A 248 16.75 8.04 4.56
N SER A 249 15.71 7.20 4.46
CA SER A 249 14.76 7.24 3.34
C SER A 249 13.70 8.31 3.52
N HIS A 250 13.20 8.83 2.39
CA HIS A 250 12.13 9.82 2.33
C HIS A 250 10.87 9.24 1.70
N VAL A 251 9.70 9.68 2.15
CA VAL A 251 8.41 9.32 1.56
C VAL A 251 7.69 10.58 1.10
N ILE A 252 7.23 10.60 -0.14
CA ILE A 252 6.35 11.63 -0.69
C ILE A 252 5.01 10.98 -0.99
N ILE A 253 3.95 11.50 -0.37
CA ILE A 253 2.58 11.05 -0.57
C ILE A 253 1.77 12.19 -1.16
N ALA A 254 1.21 11.97 -2.35
CA ALA A 254 0.16 12.84 -2.90
C ALA A 254 -1.20 12.30 -2.45
N THR A 255 -2.00 13.13 -1.78
CA THR A 255 -3.29 12.69 -1.24
C THR A 255 -4.32 13.82 -1.15
N HIS A 256 -5.58 13.44 -1.26
CA HIS A 256 -6.75 14.25 -0.96
C HIS A 256 -7.42 13.87 0.37
N SER A 257 -6.88 12.90 1.11
CA SER A 257 -7.49 12.41 2.35
C SER A 257 -7.18 13.31 3.55
N PRO A 258 -8.20 13.99 4.12
CA PRO A 258 -8.01 14.69 5.39
C PRO A 258 -7.74 13.71 6.55
N HIS A 259 -8.18 12.46 6.44
CA HIS A 259 -7.96 11.45 7.47
C HIS A 259 -6.50 11.03 7.58
N MET A 260 -5.79 10.90 6.46
CA MET A 260 -4.34 10.63 6.47
C MET A 260 -3.55 11.84 7.00
N LEU A 261 -3.93 13.05 6.60
CA LEU A 261 -3.28 14.27 7.10
C LEU A 261 -3.46 14.44 8.61
N SER A 262 -4.65 14.10 9.14
CA SER A 262 -4.96 14.19 10.57
C SER A 262 -4.23 13.18 11.46
N SER A 263 -3.54 12.21 10.87
CA SER A 263 -2.83 11.16 11.59
C SER A 263 -1.31 11.22 11.46
N VAL A 264 -0.80 12.22 10.73
CA VAL A 264 0.63 12.53 10.71
C VAL A 264 1.02 13.04 12.09
N ALA A 265 1.87 12.28 12.78
CA ALA A 265 2.33 12.68 14.11
C ALA A 265 3.22 13.92 14.07
N HIS A 266 3.14 14.72 15.13
CA HIS A 266 3.82 16.00 15.23
C HIS A 266 5.32 15.91 14.93
N GLY A 267 5.79 16.74 14.00
CA GLY A 267 7.20 16.88 13.66
C GLY A 267 7.77 15.75 12.78
N LEU A 268 6.94 14.82 12.31
CA LEU A 268 7.39 13.70 11.47
C LEU A 268 7.22 13.94 9.97
N ALA A 269 6.47 14.95 9.54
CA ALA A 269 6.35 15.29 8.12
C ALA A 269 6.08 16.78 7.92
N SER A 270 6.31 17.24 6.69
CA SER A 270 5.87 18.53 6.19
C SER A 270 4.73 18.31 5.20
N ILE A 271 3.75 19.21 5.20
CA ILE A 271 2.66 19.24 4.23
C ILE A 271 2.94 20.33 3.22
N VAL A 272 2.87 19.96 1.95
CA VAL A 272 3.01 20.88 0.82
C VAL A 272 1.66 21.00 0.15
N THR A 273 1.06 22.19 0.20
CA THR A 273 -0.19 22.48 -0.49
C THR A 273 0.13 23.17 -1.81
N LEU A 274 -0.59 22.78 -2.87
CA LEU A 274 -0.45 23.37 -4.20
C LEU A 274 -1.71 24.18 -4.52
N GLY A 275 -1.54 25.48 -4.74
CA GLY A 275 -2.61 26.41 -5.11
C GLY A 275 -2.33 27.12 -6.43
N ARG A 276 -3.30 27.90 -6.92
CA ARG A 276 -3.13 28.77 -8.09
C ARG A 276 -3.41 30.22 -7.72
N LYS A 277 -2.46 31.11 -7.96
CA LYS A 277 -2.61 32.56 -7.75
C LYS A 277 -2.21 33.29 -9.03
N SER A 278 -3.14 34.04 -9.61
CA SER A 278 -2.91 34.84 -10.82
C SER A 278 -2.19 34.07 -11.94
N ASP A 279 -2.70 32.88 -12.24
CA ASP A 279 -2.19 31.95 -13.26
C ASP A 279 -0.85 31.24 -12.98
N GLN A 280 -0.24 31.47 -11.81
CA GLN A 280 0.94 30.74 -11.34
C GLN A 280 0.57 29.66 -10.32
N ILE A 281 1.29 28.53 -10.34
CA ILE A 281 1.21 27.51 -9.28
C ILE A 281 2.06 28.00 -8.11
N VAL A 282 1.45 28.04 -6.92
CA VAL A 282 2.13 28.39 -5.67
C VAL A 282 2.17 27.16 -4.78
N ALA A 283 3.33 26.89 -4.18
CA ALA A 283 3.51 25.84 -3.19
C ALA A 283 3.70 26.48 -1.81
N GLU A 284 2.89 26.09 -0.84
CA GLU A 284 3.03 26.51 0.55
C GLU A 284 3.43 25.29 1.39
N VAL A 285 4.45 25.47 2.24
CA VAL A 285 4.97 24.40 3.10
C VAL A 285 4.63 24.74 4.53
N GLN A 286 4.08 23.76 5.23
CA GLN A 286 3.75 23.86 6.65
C GLN A 286 4.15 22.57 7.37
N ASP A 287 4.48 22.68 8.65
CA ASP A 287 4.78 21.50 9.45
C ASP A 287 3.53 20.65 9.69
N GLY A 288 3.69 19.33 9.70
CA GLY A 288 2.65 18.37 10.02
C GLY A 288 2.30 18.41 11.51
N VAL A 289 1.46 19.35 11.90
CA VAL A 289 1.00 19.55 13.29
C VAL A 289 -0.50 19.28 13.47
N PHE A 290 -1.07 18.43 12.62
CA PHE A 290 -2.51 18.22 12.51
C PHE A 290 -2.98 16.94 13.20
N GLU A 291 -2.12 16.29 13.99
CA GLU A 291 -2.48 15.10 14.75
C GLU A 291 -3.70 15.38 15.65
N GLY A 292 -4.73 14.54 15.52
CA GLY A 292 -5.96 14.67 16.30
C GLY A 292 -6.92 15.78 15.84
N TRP A 293 -6.61 16.49 14.74
CA TRP A 293 -7.56 17.44 14.16
C TRP A 293 -8.74 16.71 13.52
N GLY A 294 -9.95 17.28 13.68
CA GLY A 294 -11.12 16.80 12.96
C GLY A 294 -10.97 16.98 11.45
N SER A 295 -11.51 16.07 10.65
CA SER A 295 -11.37 16.10 9.18
C SER A 295 -11.82 17.43 8.56
N GLU A 296 -12.82 18.08 9.14
CA GLU A 296 -13.32 19.39 8.69
C GLU A 296 -12.30 20.50 8.91
N SER A 297 -11.63 20.52 10.06
CA SER A 297 -10.56 21.48 10.36
C SER A 297 -9.38 21.30 9.41
N VAL A 298 -9.03 20.06 9.06
CA VAL A 298 -7.98 19.77 8.08
C VAL A 298 -8.39 20.21 6.68
N LEU A 299 -9.60 19.87 6.24
CA LEU A 299 -10.12 20.30 4.92
C LEU A 299 -10.08 21.81 4.76
N TYR A 300 -10.50 22.54 5.79
CA TYR A 300 -10.56 23.99 5.73
C TYR A 300 -9.18 24.65 5.88
N ASN A 301 -8.46 24.36 6.97
CA ASN A 301 -7.23 25.09 7.30
C ASN A 301 -6.02 24.62 6.49
N VAL A 302 -5.99 23.35 6.06
CA VAL A 302 -4.86 22.78 5.30
C VAL A 302 -5.17 22.77 3.82
N LEU A 303 -6.27 22.11 3.43
CA LEU A 303 -6.59 21.91 2.01
C LEU A 303 -7.28 23.13 1.38
N GLN A 304 -7.66 24.14 2.17
CA GLN A 304 -8.40 25.33 1.71
C GLN A 304 -9.70 24.97 0.99
N ILE A 305 -10.30 23.82 1.34
CA ILE A 305 -11.56 23.33 0.80
C ILE A 305 -12.68 23.73 1.77
N PRO A 306 -13.61 24.61 1.37
CA PRO A 306 -14.77 24.92 2.20
C PRO A 306 -15.66 23.67 2.32
N SER A 307 -15.91 23.21 3.55
CA SER A 307 -16.88 22.14 3.81
C SER A 307 -18.32 22.66 3.65
N ALA A 308 -19.28 21.79 3.32
CA ALA A 308 -20.69 22.19 3.20
C ALA A 308 -21.24 22.74 4.53
N SER A 309 -20.90 22.12 5.66
CA SER A 309 -21.26 22.58 7.01
C SER A 309 -20.69 23.95 7.34
N ASN A 310 -19.41 24.20 7.01
CA ASN A 310 -18.77 25.49 7.26
C ASN A 310 -19.25 26.56 6.27
N TYR A 311 -19.57 26.20 5.02
CA TYR A 311 -20.23 27.11 4.08
C TYR A 311 -21.63 27.52 4.57
N HIS A 312 -22.43 26.57 5.07
CA HIS A 312 -23.73 26.88 5.67
C HIS A 312 -23.57 27.77 6.90
N LEU A 313 -22.65 27.45 7.80
CA LEU A 313 -22.37 28.26 8.99
C LEU A 313 -21.88 29.66 8.61
N THR A 314 -20.94 29.77 7.67
CA THR A 314 -20.39 31.06 7.20
C THR A 314 -21.45 31.90 6.50
N ARG A 315 -22.33 31.26 5.72
CA ARG A 315 -23.46 31.95 5.07
C ARG A 315 -24.50 32.41 6.09
N GLU A 316 -24.82 31.59 7.09
CA GLU A 316 -25.72 31.97 8.18
C GLU A 316 -25.12 33.10 9.02
N LEU A 317 -23.83 33.02 9.38
CA LEU A 317 -23.09 34.09 10.05
C LEU A 317 -23.13 35.39 9.25
N SER A 318 -22.84 35.32 7.94
CA SER A 318 -22.87 36.49 7.05
C SER A 318 -24.28 37.10 6.97
N ALA A 319 -25.31 36.27 6.91
CA ALA A 319 -26.71 36.73 6.89
C ALA A 319 -27.12 37.39 8.21
N VAL A 320 -26.69 36.84 9.35
CA VAL A 320 -26.94 37.41 10.68
C VAL A 320 -26.21 38.73 10.87
N LEU A 321 -24.91 38.80 10.53
CA LEU A 321 -24.14 40.04 10.63
C LEU A 321 -24.70 41.13 9.72
N LYS A 322 -25.10 40.78 8.49
CA LYS A 322 -25.76 41.71 7.57
C LYS A 322 -27.10 42.20 8.13
N HIS A 323 -27.92 41.29 8.66
CA HIS A 323 -29.20 41.65 9.28
C HIS A 323 -29.02 42.61 10.46
N ILE A 324 -27.98 42.42 11.28
CA ILE A 324 -27.64 43.34 12.37
C ILE A 324 -27.15 44.69 11.83
N GLN A 325 -26.25 44.67 10.83
CA GLN A 325 -25.72 45.88 10.21
C GLN A 325 -26.81 46.74 9.55
N ASP A 326 -27.79 46.10 8.93
CA ASP A 326 -28.94 46.76 8.28
C ASP A 326 -30.01 47.22 9.30
N GLY A 327 -29.79 47.03 10.61
CA GLY A 327 -30.74 47.41 11.66
C GLY A 327 -31.99 46.51 11.73
N GLY A 328 -31.88 45.28 11.22
CA GLY A 328 -32.95 44.29 11.18
C GLY A 328 -33.45 43.91 12.58
N LYS A 329 -34.77 43.67 12.69
CA LYS A 329 -35.48 43.39 13.95
C LYS A 329 -36.12 42.00 14.02
N ASP A 330 -35.87 41.15 13.02
CA ASP A 330 -36.37 39.78 12.98
C ASP A 330 -35.74 38.95 14.11
N ARG A 331 -36.50 38.76 15.19
CA ARG A 331 -36.07 38.02 16.38
C ARG A 331 -36.10 36.51 16.19
N ASP A 332 -37.02 36.00 15.39
CA ASP A 332 -37.15 34.55 15.18
C ASP A 332 -35.96 34.03 14.37
N PHE A 333 -35.51 34.82 13.39
CA PHE A 333 -34.27 34.56 12.65
C PHE A 333 -33.04 34.52 13.57
N LEU A 334 -32.85 35.53 14.44
CA LEU A 334 -31.73 35.60 15.37
C LEU A 334 -31.75 34.49 16.44
N ASN A 335 -32.93 34.20 17.01
CA ASN A 335 -33.12 33.08 17.94
C ASN A 335 -32.85 31.72 17.29
N GLY A 336 -33.27 31.55 16.03
CA GLY A 336 -33.00 30.35 15.25
C GLY A 336 -31.50 30.11 15.06
N PHE A 337 -30.72 31.16 14.78
CA PHE A 337 -29.27 31.09 14.71
C PHE A 337 -28.63 30.75 16.06
N MET A 338 -29.03 31.43 17.14
CA MET A 338 -28.51 31.18 18.49
C MET A 338 -28.77 29.75 18.98
N THR A 339 -29.92 29.19 18.64
CA THR A 339 -30.28 27.79 18.96
C THR A 339 -29.45 26.77 18.19
N LYS A 340 -29.01 27.10 16.97
CA LYS A 340 -28.11 26.24 16.17
C LYS A 340 -26.67 26.33 16.67
N ILE A 341 -26.17 27.54 16.92
CA ILE A 341 -24.81 27.78 17.43
C ILE A 341 -24.60 27.10 18.79
N SER A 342 -25.60 27.10 19.68
CA SER A 342 -25.49 26.48 21.01
C SER A 342 -25.32 24.95 20.96
N ARG A 343 -25.61 24.31 19.82
CA ARG A 343 -25.38 22.87 19.59
C ARG A 343 -23.97 22.55 19.10
N ILE A 344 -23.17 23.57 18.77
CA ILE A 344 -21.79 23.43 18.30
C ILE A 344 -20.85 23.73 19.49
N ASN A 345 -19.84 22.89 19.71
CA ASN A 345 -18.82 23.17 20.73
C ASN A 345 -17.74 24.08 20.14
N TYR A 346 -17.87 25.40 20.36
CA TYR A 346 -16.93 26.42 19.89
C TYR A 346 -15.99 26.98 20.97
N LYS A 347 -15.83 26.26 22.09
CA LYS A 347 -14.90 26.67 23.16
C LYS A 347 -13.47 26.74 22.62
N GLY A 348 -12.84 27.91 22.77
CA GLY A 348 -11.46 28.18 22.31
C GLY A 348 -11.37 28.88 20.94
N ILE A 349 -12.49 29.12 20.25
CA ILE A 349 -12.52 29.86 18.99
C ILE A 349 -12.90 31.33 19.27
N GLU A 350 -11.91 32.17 19.55
CA GLU A 350 -12.10 33.58 19.93
C GLU A 350 -12.99 34.39 18.96
N PRO A 351 -12.81 34.32 17.62
CA PRO A 351 -13.62 35.12 16.70
C PRO A 351 -15.11 34.76 16.74
N LEU A 352 -15.43 33.47 16.85
CA LEU A 352 -16.82 33.01 16.87
C LEU A 352 -17.49 33.38 18.20
N ALA A 353 -16.76 33.27 19.32
CA ALA A 353 -17.25 33.71 20.62
C ALA A 353 -17.59 35.22 20.63
N LEU A 354 -16.78 36.03 19.95
CA LEU A 354 -17.01 37.47 19.83
C LEU A 354 -18.27 37.79 19.02
N VAL A 355 -18.46 37.11 17.88
CA VAL A 355 -19.68 37.26 17.06
C VAL A 355 -20.93 36.84 17.84
N VAL A 356 -20.88 35.72 18.55
CA VAL A 356 -22.02 35.25 19.36
C VAL A 356 -22.39 36.26 20.45
N LYS A 357 -21.38 36.84 21.11
CA LYS A 357 -21.58 37.89 22.12
C LYS A 357 -22.18 39.16 21.52
N GLU A 358 -21.76 39.54 20.31
CA GLU A 358 -22.28 40.71 19.60
C GLU A 358 -23.75 40.53 19.20
N VAL A 359 -24.11 39.34 18.69
CA VAL A 359 -25.50 38.97 18.38
C VAL A 359 -26.37 39.00 19.64
N GLN A 360 -25.89 38.45 20.76
CA GLN A 360 -26.60 38.50 22.06
C GLN A 360 -26.83 39.94 22.51
N THR A 361 -25.79 40.76 22.49
CA THR A 361 -25.86 42.18 22.88
C THR A 361 -26.85 42.95 22.02
N TYR A 362 -26.88 42.68 20.70
CA TYR A 362 -27.83 43.31 19.79
C TYR A 362 -29.27 42.88 20.07
N MET A 363 -29.51 41.60 20.35
CA MET A 363 -30.82 41.09 20.74
C MET A 363 -31.33 41.69 22.05
N GLU A 364 -30.44 41.93 23.02
CA GLU A 364 -30.77 42.62 24.27
C GLU A 364 -31.17 44.09 24.03
N ARG A 365 -30.54 44.79 23.08
CA ARG A 365 -30.89 46.17 22.70
C ARG A 365 -32.20 46.30 21.92
N LEU A 366 -32.70 45.21 21.35
CA LEU A 366 -34.01 45.18 20.70
C LEU A 366 -35.17 45.09 21.71
N ASN A 367 -34.89 44.75 22.97
CA ASN A 367 -35.84 44.85 24.09
C ASN A 367 -36.02 46.30 24.51
#